data_AF-A0A920UST8-F1
#
_entry.id   AF-A0A920UST8-F1
#
_cell.length_a   1.000
_cell.length_b   1.000
_cell.length_c   1.000
_cell.angle_alpha   90.00
_cell.angle_beta   90.00
_cell.angle_gamma   90.00
#
_symmetry.space_group_name_H-M   'P 1'
#
loop_
_entity.id
_entity.type
_entity.pdbx_description
1 polymer ?
#
loop_
_entity_poly.entity_id
_entity_poly.type
_entity_poly.pdbx_seq_one_letter_code
_entity_poly.pdbx_strand_id
1 'polypeptide(L)' 'MVARAVELEQPAIALTDHGNLHGAIDFFQAAKKVGIKPIIGVEGYVADGPRMNGILKSDLHST' A
#
# COMPACT_ATOMS: atom_id res chain seq x y z
N MET A 1 -11.70 -12.68 -3.35
CA MET A 1 -10.78 -12.46 -2.22
C MET A 1 -11.50 -12.51 -0.89
N VAL A 2 -12.33 -11.53 -0.53
CA VAL A 2 -13.04 -11.47 0.76
C VAL A 2 -13.93 -12.71 1.02
N ALA A 3 -14.67 -13.19 0.02
CA ALA A 3 -15.49 -14.40 0.16
C ALA A 3 -14.66 -15.63 0.56
N ARG A 4 -13.46 -15.78 0.00
CA ARG A 4 -12.55 -16.87 0.32
C ARG A 4 -12.04 -16.78 1.77
N ALA A 5 -11.81 -15.57 2.29
CA ALA A 5 -11.43 -15.38 3.68
C ALA A 5 -12.54 -15.83 4.65
N VAL A 6 -13.81 -15.59 4.28
CA VAL A 6 -14.98 -16.08 5.05
C VAL A 6 -15.05 -17.60 5.02
N GLU A 7 -14.91 -18.23 3.84
CA GLU A 7 -14.91 -19.70 3.70
C GLU A 7 -13.82 -20.39 4.53
N LEU A 8 -12.69 -19.70 4.72
CA LEU A 8 -11.54 -20.18 5.49
C LEU A 8 -11.55 -19.72 6.95
N GLU A 9 -12.66 -19.10 7.41
CA GLU A 9 -12.83 -18.61 8.77
C GLU A 9 -11.70 -17.65 9.23
N GLN A 10 -11.12 -16.90 8.30
CA GLN A 10 -10.04 -15.96 8.60
C GLN A 10 -10.62 -14.69 9.25
N PRO A 11 -10.14 -14.24 10.41
CA PRO A 11 -10.72 -13.09 11.10
C PRO A 11 -10.37 -11.73 10.46
N ALA A 12 -9.31 -11.69 9.65
CA ALA A 12 -8.79 -10.49 9.01
C ALA A 12 -8.13 -10.81 7.67
N ILE A 13 -8.07 -9.81 6.78
CA ILE A 13 -7.34 -9.90 5.51
C ILE A 13 -6.71 -8.55 5.16
N ALA A 14 -5.52 -8.60 4.55
CA ALA A 14 -4.78 -7.41 4.14
C ALA A 14 -4.86 -7.19 2.62
N LEU A 15 -4.91 -5.93 2.20
CA LEU A 15 -4.66 -5.50 0.82
C LEU A 15 -3.35 -4.71 0.80
N THR A 16 -2.44 -5.06 -0.10
CA THR A 16 -1.15 -4.39 -0.29
C THR A 16 -0.97 -4.07 -1.78
N ASP A 17 -1.40 -2.88 -2.18
CA ASP A 17 -1.30 -2.44 -3.58
C ASP A 17 0.11 -1.95 -3.93
N HIS A 18 0.52 -2.08 -5.18
CA HIS A 18 1.87 -1.70 -5.63
C HIS A 18 1.99 -0.18 -5.80
N GLY A 19 2.63 0.50 -4.86
CA GLY A 19 2.85 1.96 -4.89
C GLY A 19 1.59 2.82 -4.92
N ASN A 20 0.40 2.26 -4.66
CA ASN A 20 -0.88 2.98 -4.70
C ASN A 20 -1.86 2.46 -3.62
N LEU A 21 -3.05 3.05 -3.56
CA LEU A 21 -4.13 2.66 -2.63
C LEU A 21 -5.51 2.69 -3.31
N HIS A 22 -5.58 2.51 -4.63
CA HIS A 22 -6.82 2.67 -5.38
C HIS A 22 -7.89 1.64 -4.95
N GLY A 23 -7.48 0.41 -4.61
CA GLY A 23 -8.40 -0.64 -4.16
C GLY A 23 -8.87 -0.49 -2.71
N ALA A 24 -8.28 0.41 -1.93
CA ALA A 24 -8.45 0.45 -0.47
C ALA A 24 -9.90 0.64 -0.02
N ILE A 25 -10.64 1.54 -0.67
CA ILE A 25 -12.02 1.87 -0.27
C ILE A 25 -12.98 0.73 -0.59
N ASP A 26 -12.94 0.20 -1.81
CA ASP A 26 -13.80 -0.90 -2.23
C ASP A 26 -13.52 -2.17 -1.41
N PHE A 27 -12.25 -2.44 -1.17
CA PHE A 27 -11.82 -3.54 -0.31
C PHE A 27 -12.32 -3.39 1.13
N PHE A 28 -12.16 -2.20 1.72
CA PHE A 28 -12.62 -1.92 3.08
C PHE A 28 -14.14 -2.13 3.20
N GLN A 29 -14.91 -1.60 2.25
CA GLN A 29 -16.37 -1.75 2.25
C GLN A 29 -16.79 -3.22 2.09
N ALA A 30 -16.17 -3.95 1.15
CA ALA A 30 -16.46 -5.35 0.92
C ALA A 30 -16.14 -6.23 2.15
N ALA A 31 -14.99 -6.03 2.79
CA ALA A 31 -14.59 -6.76 3.99
C ALA A 31 -15.50 -6.45 5.19
N LYS A 32 -15.79 -5.16 5.42
CA LYS A 32 -16.66 -4.71 6.51
C LYS A 32 -18.08 -5.26 6.36
N LYS A 33 -18.61 -5.32 5.13
CA LYS A 33 -19.96 -5.85 4.86
C LYS A 33 -20.13 -7.31 5.30
N VAL A 34 -19.06 -8.10 5.29
CA VAL A 34 -19.09 -9.51 5.68
C VAL A 34 -18.47 -9.77 7.06
N GLY A 35 -18.17 -8.72 7.84
CA GLY A 35 -17.65 -8.85 9.20
C GLY A 35 -16.16 -9.24 9.30
N ILE A 36 -15.42 -9.22 8.20
CA ILE A 36 -13.97 -9.46 8.20
C ILE A 36 -13.25 -8.15 8.54
N LYS A 37 -12.22 -8.20 9.40
CA LYS A 37 -11.38 -7.03 9.69
C LYS A 37 -10.47 -6.72 8.49
N PRO A 38 -10.65 -5.60 7.77
CA PRO A 38 -9.70 -5.20 6.72
C PRO A 38 -8.42 -4.63 7.34
N ILE A 39 -7.28 -4.93 6.72
CA ILE A 39 -5.99 -4.30 6.97
C ILE A 39 -5.56 -3.62 5.67
N ILE A 40 -5.36 -2.30 5.70
CA ILE A 40 -4.99 -1.53 4.51
C ILE A 40 -3.48 -1.32 4.54
N GLY A 41 -2.80 -1.71 3.46
CA GLY A 41 -1.37 -1.52 3.26
C GLY A 41 -1.04 -1.15 1.82
N VAL A 42 0.23 -0.88 1.58
CA VAL A 42 0.79 -0.58 0.27
C VAL A 42 2.20 -1.15 0.22
N GLU A 43 2.56 -1.72 -0.92
CA GLU A 43 3.94 -2.04 -1.25
C GLU A 43 4.62 -0.74 -1.67
N GLY A 44 5.11 -0.02 -0.67
CA GLY A 44 5.70 1.30 -0.83
C GLY A 44 7.09 1.23 -1.47
N TYR A 45 7.30 2.08 -2.48
CA TYR A 45 8.61 2.29 -3.07
C TYR A 45 9.35 3.40 -2.34
N VAL A 46 10.47 3.03 -1.72
CA VAL A 46 11.36 3.95 -1.02
C VAL A 46 12.67 4.03 -1.80
N ALA A 47 13.10 5.25 -2.13
CA ALA A 47 14.41 5.48 -2.71
C ALA A 47 15.47 5.59 -1.60
N ASP A 48 16.69 5.13 -1.86
CA ASP A 48 17.83 5.19 -0.92
C ASP A 48 18.37 6.61 -0.65
N GLY A 49 17.62 7.65 -1.02
CA GLY A 49 18.02 9.03 -0.84
C GLY A 49 16.88 10.02 -1.06
N PRO A 50 17.08 11.28 -0.64
CA PRO A 50 16.08 12.33 -0.83
C PRO A 50 15.74 12.48 -2.31
N ARG A 51 14.45 12.68 -2.60
CA ARG A 51 14.03 13.11 -3.94
C ARG A 51 14.56 14.51 -4.19
N MET A 52 15.71 14.60 -4.85
CA MET A 52 16.30 15.87 -5.24
C MET A 52 15.61 16.31 -6.54
N ASN A 53 14.62 17.20 -6.42
CA ASN A 53 14.05 17.84 -7.59
C ASN A 53 15.09 18.82 -8.16
N GLY A 54 15.86 18.37 -9.15
CA GLY A 54 16.55 19.28 -10.09
C GLY A 54 17.92 19.84 -9.71
N ILE A 55 18.72 19.17 -8.88
CA ILE A 55 20.15 19.48 -8.77
C ILE A 55 20.93 18.21 -9.05
N LEU A 56 21.82 18.24 -10.04
CA LEU A 56 22.69 17.11 -10.34
C LEU A 56 23.82 17.10 -9.31
N LYS A 57 24.25 15.91 -8.86
CA LYS A 57 25.42 15.75 -7.98
C LYS A 57 26.71 16.39 -8.53
N SER A 58 26.74 16.79 -9.80
CA SER A 58 27.83 17.55 -10.43
C SER A 58 28.01 18.96 -9.84
N ASP A 59 26.99 19.52 -9.19
CA ASP A 59 27.01 20.93 -8.76
C ASP A 59 27.56 21.12 -7.34
N LEU A 60 27.95 20.02 -6.66
CA LEU A 60 28.33 20.03 -5.23
C LEU A 60 29.84 19.97 -4.96
N HIS A 61 30.70 19.97 -5.99
CA HIS A 61 32.17 19.82 -5.84
C HIS A 61 33.00 20.98 -6.41
N SER A 62 32.45 22.18 -6.48
CA SER A 62 33.18 23.35 -6.98
C SER A 62 33.19 24.50 -5.97
N THR A 63 33.63 24.25 -4.74
CA THR A 63 34.25 25.22 -3.81
C THR A 63 34.97 24.48 -2.69
#